data_AF-A0A922T4Y2-F1
#
_entry.id   AF-A0A922T4Y2-F1
#
_cell.length_a   1.000
_cell.length_b   1.000
_cell.length_c   1.000
_cell.angle_alpha   90.00
_cell.angle_beta   90.00
_cell.angle_gamma   90.00
#
_symmetry.space_group_name_H-M   'P 1'
#
loop_
_entity.id
_entity.type
_entity.pdbx_description
1 polymer ?
#
loop_
_entity_poly.entity_id
_entity_poly.type
_entity_poly.pdbx_seq_one_letter_code
_entity_poly.pdbx_strand_id
1 'polypeptide(L)'
;MVGASSDRSYLEEVTKYYLWGGYSNFHAKKKMSQLVFNLDDDEFALPAWSSFIKLVGVLIPSINSLRRVPVAARTLGLRCLTGKIEEYENYTSRLVLGDRKVSYVYMQVLRYLHEASRFPREFLAAFDGEIETLARTSNTRVPLNH
;
A
#
# COMPACT_ATOMS: atom_id res chain seq x y z
N MET A 1 -25.21 -15.22 -0.47
CA MET A 1 -24.26 -14.37 -1.22
C MET A 1 -24.70 -12.92 -1.10
N VAL A 2 -24.20 -12.24 -0.06
CA VAL A 2 -24.29 -10.79 0.17
C VAL A 2 -22.84 -10.43 0.47
N GLY A 3 -22.08 -9.62 -0.25
CA GLY A 3 -22.22 -8.92 -1.51
C GLY A 3 -21.00 -8.00 -1.51
N ALA A 4 -19.91 -8.32 -2.21
CA ALA A 4 -18.63 -7.60 -2.06
C ALA A 4 -18.72 -6.06 -2.28
N SER A 5 -19.81 -5.59 -2.89
CA SER A 5 -20.18 -4.18 -3.02
C SER A 5 -20.65 -3.53 -1.72
N SER A 6 -21.33 -4.25 -0.81
CA SER A 6 -21.77 -3.70 0.49
C SER A 6 -20.60 -3.47 1.42
N ASP A 7 -19.62 -4.39 1.43
CA ASP A 7 -18.44 -4.28 2.29
C ASP A 7 -17.53 -3.14 1.83
N ARG A 8 -17.39 -2.97 0.51
CA ARG A 8 -16.64 -1.84 -0.05
C ARG A 8 -17.31 -0.51 0.26
N SER A 9 -18.62 -0.39 0.00
CA SER A 9 -19.35 0.86 0.24
C SER A 9 -19.30 1.26 1.72
N TYR A 10 -19.43 0.27 2.62
CA TYR A 10 -19.27 0.46 4.04
C TYR A 10 -17.84 0.90 4.41
N LEU A 11 -16.81 0.26 3.86
CA LEU A 11 -15.42 0.66 4.08
C LEU A 11 -15.17 2.11 3.61
N GLU A 12 -15.71 2.48 2.45
CA GLU A 12 -15.61 3.83 1.90
C GLU A 12 -16.24 4.86 2.83
N GLU A 13 -17.47 4.61 3.27
CA GLU A 13 -18.20 5.48 4.18
C GLU A 13 -17.47 5.65 5.53
N VAL A 14 -17.10 4.55 6.15
CA VAL A 14 -16.39 4.55 7.44
C VAL A 14 -15.06 5.29 7.32
N THR A 15 -14.31 5.03 6.24
CA THR A 15 -13.02 5.69 5.99
C THR A 15 -13.18 7.22 5.86
N LYS A 16 -14.23 7.70 5.18
CA LYS A 16 -14.52 9.15 5.09
C LYS A 16 -14.69 9.75 6.47
N TYR A 17 -15.49 9.12 7.33
CA TYR A 17 -15.72 9.63 8.67
C TYR A 17 -14.43 9.62 9.49
N TYR A 18 -13.61 8.58 9.43
CA TYR A 18 -12.33 8.57 10.16
C TYR A 18 -11.35 9.64 9.68
N LEU A 19 -11.23 9.86 8.38
CA LEU A 19 -10.32 10.89 7.83
C LEU A 19 -10.71 12.30 8.27
N TRP A 20 -12.01 12.58 8.35
CA TRP A 20 -12.51 13.93 8.56
C TRP A 20 -12.96 14.21 10.00
N GLY A 21 -12.68 13.31 10.93
CA GLY A 21 -12.94 13.51 12.36
C GLY A 21 -14.38 13.20 12.77
N GLY A 22 -15.05 12.30 12.08
CA GLY A 22 -16.39 11.81 12.35
C GLY A 22 -17.45 12.31 11.36
N TYR A 23 -18.64 11.70 11.45
CA TYR A 23 -19.81 12.02 10.62
C TYR A 23 -20.14 13.53 10.62
N SER A 24 -20.28 14.12 11.81
CA SER A 24 -20.68 15.53 11.95
C SER A 24 -19.65 16.49 11.34
N ASN A 25 -18.37 16.23 11.55
CA ASN A 25 -17.29 17.06 11.01
C ASN A 25 -17.20 16.95 9.49
N PHE A 26 -17.40 15.74 8.93
CA PHE A 26 -17.45 15.54 7.48
C PHE A 26 -18.59 16.36 6.85
N HIS A 27 -19.81 16.24 7.36
CA HIS A 27 -20.96 16.98 6.82
C HIS A 27 -20.83 18.50 6.97
N ALA A 28 -20.27 18.97 8.09
CA ALA A 28 -19.99 20.40 8.29
C ALA A 28 -19.00 20.93 7.24
N LYS A 29 -17.90 20.21 7.00
CA LYS A 29 -16.90 20.56 5.98
C LYS A 29 -17.47 20.50 4.56
N LYS A 30 -18.27 19.46 4.24
CA LYS A 30 -18.95 19.34 2.94
C LYS A 30 -19.86 20.54 2.68
N LYS A 31 -20.72 20.88 3.65
CA LYS A 31 -21.62 22.04 3.54
C LYS A 31 -20.85 23.35 3.40
N MET A 32 -19.77 23.55 4.16
CA MET A 32 -18.93 24.74 4.05
C MET A 32 -18.25 24.84 2.68
N SER A 33 -17.75 23.72 2.15
CA SER A 33 -17.13 23.67 0.82
C SER A 33 -18.12 24.04 -0.29
N GLN A 34 -19.33 23.50 -0.24
CA GLN A 34 -20.41 23.82 -1.19
C GLN A 34 -20.78 25.31 -1.15
N LEU A 35 -20.82 25.92 0.04
CA LEU A 35 -21.14 27.34 0.21
C LEU A 35 -20.02 28.29 -0.23
N VAL A 36 -18.74 27.92 0.01
CA VAL A 36 -17.59 28.82 -0.23
C VAL A 36 -17.07 28.70 -1.67
N PHE A 37 -17.00 27.49 -2.19
CA PHE A 37 -16.33 27.23 -3.47
C PHE A 37 -17.31 26.97 -4.62
N ASN A 38 -18.63 26.93 -4.37
CA ASN A 38 -19.64 26.56 -5.37
C ASN A 38 -19.28 25.26 -6.11
N LEU A 39 -18.52 24.39 -5.45
CA LEU A 39 -18.20 23.08 -6.00
C LEU A 39 -19.50 22.29 -6.06
N ASP A 40 -19.73 21.65 -7.21
CA ASP A 40 -20.67 20.54 -7.30
C ASP A 40 -20.26 19.45 -6.29
N ASP A 41 -21.04 18.39 -6.16
CA ASP A 41 -20.92 17.36 -5.12
C ASP A 41 -19.59 16.57 -5.12
N ASP A 42 -18.53 17.08 -5.76
CA ASP A 42 -17.12 16.74 -5.64
C ASP A 42 -16.78 16.57 -4.17
N GLU A 43 -16.81 15.30 -3.80
CA GLU A 43 -16.67 14.84 -2.45
C GLU A 43 -15.29 15.24 -1.92
N PHE A 44 -15.22 15.60 -0.63
CA PHE A 44 -13.98 15.90 0.09
C PHE A 44 -13.14 14.61 0.19
N ALA A 45 -12.55 14.20 -0.91
CA ALA A 45 -11.86 12.93 -1.10
C ALA A 45 -10.39 13.19 -1.43
N LEU A 46 -9.53 12.28 -1.00
CA LEU A 46 -8.13 12.30 -1.41
C LEU A 46 -8.01 11.99 -2.91
N PRO A 47 -6.95 12.48 -3.58
CA PRO A 47 -6.66 12.09 -4.96
C PRO A 47 -6.65 10.56 -5.12
N ALA A 48 -7.14 10.07 -6.26
CA ALA A 48 -7.25 8.63 -6.52
C ALA A 48 -8.02 7.85 -5.43
N TRP A 49 -9.15 8.40 -4.97
CA TRP A 49 -9.98 7.87 -3.88
C TRP A 49 -10.24 6.36 -3.95
N SER A 50 -10.64 5.84 -5.12
CA SER A 50 -10.88 4.40 -5.30
C SER A 50 -9.67 3.53 -4.95
N SER A 51 -8.46 4.00 -5.22
CA SER A 51 -7.22 3.28 -4.92
C SER A 51 -6.74 3.53 -3.50
N PHE A 52 -7.02 4.70 -2.93
CA PHE A 52 -6.87 4.93 -1.49
C PHE A 52 -7.71 3.92 -0.69
N ILE A 53 -8.96 3.71 -1.06
CA ILE A 53 -9.86 2.75 -0.41
C ILE A 53 -9.35 1.31 -0.52
N LYS A 54 -8.85 0.93 -1.71
CA LYS A 54 -8.17 -0.37 -1.88
C LYS A 54 -6.98 -0.49 -0.94
N LEU A 55 -6.15 0.54 -0.84
CA LEU A 55 -5.01 0.55 0.08
C LEU A 55 -5.48 0.38 1.53
N VAL A 56 -6.48 1.13 2.00
CA VAL A 56 -7.04 0.99 3.35
C VAL A 56 -7.54 -0.43 3.60
N GLY A 57 -8.27 -1.02 2.65
CA GLY A 57 -8.75 -2.40 2.71
C GLY A 57 -7.63 -3.44 2.82
N VAL A 58 -6.42 -3.10 2.39
CA VAL A 58 -5.22 -3.95 2.53
C VAL A 58 -4.46 -3.66 3.83
N LEU A 59 -4.41 -2.40 4.28
CA LEU A 59 -3.72 -2.00 5.50
C LEU A 59 -4.36 -2.59 6.75
N ILE A 60 -5.70 -2.50 6.88
CA ILE A 60 -6.45 -2.99 8.05
C ILE A 60 -6.16 -4.47 8.36
N PRO A 61 -6.33 -5.42 7.42
CA PRO A 61 -6.04 -6.84 7.68
C PRO A 61 -4.54 -7.17 7.76
N SER A 62 -3.67 -6.21 7.47
CA SER A 62 -2.21 -6.37 7.48
C SER A 62 -1.54 -5.70 8.68
N ILE A 63 -2.30 -5.26 9.70
CA ILE A 63 -1.79 -4.46 10.83
C ILE A 63 -0.54 -5.05 11.51
N ASN A 64 -0.49 -6.38 11.67
CA ASN A 64 0.66 -7.07 12.27
C ASN A 64 1.91 -7.04 11.38
N SER A 65 1.74 -6.95 10.06
CA SER A 65 2.79 -6.91 9.06
C SER A 65 3.26 -5.48 8.77
N LEU A 66 2.44 -4.44 9.05
CA LEU A 66 2.73 -3.05 8.72
C LEU A 66 4.06 -2.56 9.29
N ARG A 67 4.44 -3.00 10.50
CA ARG A 67 5.70 -2.61 11.13
C ARG A 67 6.93 -3.03 10.33
N ARG A 68 6.82 -4.10 9.53
CA ARG A 68 7.90 -4.62 8.70
C ARG A 68 8.01 -3.91 7.35
N VAL A 69 6.94 -3.26 6.88
CA VAL A 69 6.90 -2.62 5.56
C VAL A 69 7.95 -1.51 5.41
N PRO A 70 8.11 -0.55 6.35
CA PRO A 70 9.15 0.47 6.22
C PRO A 70 10.56 -0.12 6.23
N VAL A 71 10.79 -1.16 7.04
CA VAL A 71 12.10 -1.83 7.13
C VAL A 71 12.39 -2.56 5.81
N ALA A 72 11.42 -3.31 5.28
CA ALA A 72 11.54 -4.01 4.01
C ALA A 72 11.78 -3.04 2.85
N ALA A 73 11.04 -1.93 2.78
CA ALA A 73 11.21 -0.89 1.77
C ALA A 73 12.61 -0.24 1.87
N ARG A 74 13.07 0.08 3.08
CA ARG A 74 14.42 0.61 3.31
C ARG A 74 15.50 -0.38 2.85
N THR A 75 15.40 -1.64 3.24
CA THR A 75 16.39 -2.67 2.88
C THR A 75 16.43 -2.89 1.37
N LEU A 76 15.27 -2.94 0.69
CA LEU A 76 15.21 -2.98 -0.77
C LEU A 76 15.85 -1.76 -1.40
N GLY A 77 15.54 -0.55 -0.91
CA GLY A 77 16.14 0.68 -1.41
C GLY A 77 17.67 0.68 -1.28
N LEU A 78 18.20 0.20 -0.14
CA LEU A 78 19.65 0.04 0.05
C LEU A 78 20.23 -0.97 -0.93
N ARG A 79 19.57 -2.12 -1.11
CA ARG A 79 19.98 -3.14 -2.08
C ARG A 79 20.07 -2.59 -3.51
N CYS A 80 19.11 -1.76 -3.92
CA CYS A 80 19.14 -1.10 -5.23
C CYS A 80 20.35 -0.16 -5.40
N LEU A 81 20.78 0.50 -4.31
CA LEU A 81 21.89 1.46 -4.34
C LEU A 81 23.26 0.78 -4.26
N THR A 82 23.39 -0.26 -3.45
CA THR A 82 24.67 -0.95 -3.21
C THR A 82 24.88 -2.16 -4.12
N GLY A 83 23.84 -2.57 -4.85
CA GLY A 83 23.81 -3.85 -5.53
C GLY A 83 23.64 -5.03 -4.56
N LYS A 84 23.79 -6.24 -5.10
CA LYS A 84 23.64 -7.50 -4.36
C LYS A 84 24.85 -7.74 -3.48
N ILE A 85 24.62 -7.88 -2.17
CA ILE A 85 25.65 -8.27 -1.20
C ILE A 85 25.23 -9.60 -0.60
N GLU A 86 25.98 -10.65 -0.90
CA GLU A 86 25.59 -12.05 -0.65
C GLU A 86 25.22 -12.34 0.82
N GLU A 87 25.91 -11.71 1.75
CA GLU A 87 25.68 -11.78 3.20
C GLU A 87 24.29 -11.29 3.59
N TYR A 88 23.78 -10.24 2.93
CA TYR A 88 22.50 -9.61 3.26
C TYR A 88 21.33 -10.12 2.42
N GLU A 89 21.57 -10.93 1.38
CA GLU A 89 20.49 -11.45 0.52
C GLU A 89 19.52 -12.33 1.29
N ASN A 90 20.01 -13.18 2.20
CA ASN A 90 19.14 -14.05 3.02
C ASN A 90 18.27 -13.23 3.97
N TYR A 91 18.85 -12.21 4.59
CA TYR A 91 18.12 -11.30 5.48
C TYR A 91 17.04 -10.55 4.70
N THR A 92 17.41 -9.94 3.57
CA THR A 92 16.51 -9.19 2.70
C THR A 92 15.38 -10.06 2.19
N SER A 93 15.69 -11.25 1.70
CA SER A 93 14.69 -12.22 1.25
C SER A 93 13.72 -12.60 2.36
N ARG A 94 14.20 -12.89 3.58
CA ARG A 94 13.31 -13.23 4.71
C ARG A 94 12.42 -12.06 5.11
N LEU A 95 12.96 -10.84 5.09
CA LEU A 95 12.23 -9.65 5.48
C LEU A 95 11.13 -9.28 4.46
N VAL A 96 11.43 -9.40 3.17
CA VAL A 96 10.56 -8.97 2.07
C VAL A 96 9.60 -10.08 1.63
N LEU A 97 10.08 -11.32 1.52
CA LEU A 97 9.32 -12.47 0.99
C LEU A 97 8.81 -13.42 2.08
N GLY A 98 9.36 -13.35 3.30
CA GLY A 98 8.93 -14.20 4.41
C GLY A 98 7.50 -13.90 4.89
N ASP A 99 6.97 -12.73 4.56
CA ASP A 99 5.56 -12.38 4.75
C ASP A 99 5.01 -11.73 3.48
N ARG A 100 4.16 -12.46 2.75
CA ARG A 100 3.54 -11.99 1.50
C ARG A 100 2.73 -10.71 1.68
N LYS A 101 2.23 -10.42 2.89
CA LYS A 101 1.51 -9.17 3.16
C LYS A 101 2.43 -7.96 3.08
N VAL A 102 3.71 -8.11 3.43
CA VAL A 102 4.68 -7.00 3.40
C VAL A 102 4.89 -6.50 1.98
N SER A 103 5.22 -7.41 1.06
CA SER A 103 5.42 -7.07 -0.36
C SER A 103 4.12 -6.58 -1.01
N TYR A 104 2.98 -7.20 -0.68
CA TYR A 104 1.68 -6.77 -1.18
C TYR A 104 1.27 -5.37 -0.70
N VAL A 105 1.43 -5.06 0.59
CA VAL A 105 1.17 -3.71 1.13
C VAL A 105 2.07 -2.69 0.44
N TYR A 106 3.36 -2.99 0.31
CA TYR A 106 4.29 -2.06 -0.32
C TYR A 106 3.92 -1.77 -1.79
N MET A 107 3.55 -2.81 -2.55
CA MET A 107 3.03 -2.66 -3.91
C MET A 107 1.78 -1.77 -3.95
N GLN A 108 0.82 -1.96 -3.02
CA GLN A 108 -0.39 -1.13 -2.98
C GLN A 108 -0.10 0.32 -2.63
N VAL A 109 0.88 0.58 -1.75
CA VAL A 109 1.35 1.94 -1.45
C VAL A 109 1.93 2.59 -2.71
N LEU A 110 2.82 1.90 -3.43
CA LEU A 110 3.41 2.43 -4.67
C LEU A 110 2.35 2.69 -5.75
N ARG A 111 1.35 1.81 -5.88
CA ARG A 111 0.23 2.00 -6.81
C ARG A 111 -0.60 3.22 -6.45
N TYR A 112 -0.94 3.39 -5.17
CA TYR A 112 -1.65 4.58 -4.72
C TYR A 112 -0.84 5.86 -4.98
N LEU A 113 0.46 5.86 -4.68
CA LEU A 113 1.33 7.01 -4.96
C LEU A 113 1.38 7.32 -6.46
N HIS A 114 1.51 6.31 -7.32
CA HIS A 114 1.44 6.50 -8.78
C HIS A 114 0.14 7.19 -9.20
N GLU A 115 -1.01 6.69 -8.74
CA GLU A 115 -2.30 7.22 -9.15
C GLU A 115 -2.61 8.60 -8.52
N ALA A 116 -2.21 8.83 -7.28
CA ALA A 116 -2.52 10.05 -6.54
C ALA A 116 -1.58 11.22 -6.88
N SER A 117 -0.30 10.96 -7.17
CA SER A 117 0.71 12.01 -7.41
C SER A 117 1.40 11.94 -8.76
N ARG A 118 1.00 11.01 -9.65
CA ARG A 118 1.71 10.71 -10.91
C ARG A 118 3.16 10.29 -10.68
N PHE A 119 3.43 9.64 -9.55
CA PHE A 119 4.74 9.05 -9.25
C PHE A 119 5.20 8.16 -10.43
N PRO A 120 6.48 8.16 -10.84
CA PRO A 120 6.87 7.48 -12.09
C PRO A 120 6.61 5.96 -12.05
N ARG A 121 6.08 5.40 -13.15
CA ARG A 121 5.71 3.96 -13.23
C ARG A 121 6.92 3.04 -13.19
N GLU A 122 8.08 3.56 -13.55
CA GLU A 122 9.37 2.90 -13.53
C GLU A 122 9.68 2.37 -12.13
N PHE A 123 9.22 3.04 -11.08
CA PHE A 123 9.40 2.57 -9.70
C PHE A 123 8.56 1.33 -9.38
N LEU A 124 7.37 1.19 -9.96
CA LEU A 124 6.56 -0.04 -9.82
C LEU A 124 7.26 -1.21 -10.51
N ALA A 125 7.71 -1.00 -11.74
CA ALA A 125 8.43 -2.02 -12.51
C ALA A 125 9.76 -2.42 -11.84
N ALA A 126 10.50 -1.45 -11.31
CA ALA A 126 11.72 -1.71 -10.56
C ALA A 126 11.45 -2.53 -9.30
N PHE A 127 10.38 -2.21 -8.56
CA PHE A 127 9.97 -3.01 -7.40
C PHE A 127 9.64 -4.45 -7.78
N ASP A 128 8.82 -4.66 -8.81
CA ASP A 128 8.46 -6.00 -9.27
C ASP A 128 9.72 -6.81 -9.69
N GLY A 129 10.65 -6.19 -10.41
CA GLY A 129 11.91 -6.81 -10.79
C GLY A 129 12.81 -7.21 -9.61
N GLU A 130 12.85 -6.38 -8.56
CA GLU A 130 13.57 -6.69 -7.33
C GLU A 130 12.95 -7.87 -6.56
N ILE A 131 11.62 -7.92 -6.49
CA ILE A 131 10.88 -9.04 -5.88
C ILE A 131 11.15 -10.34 -6.63
N GLU A 132 11.07 -10.34 -7.95
CA GLU A 132 11.39 -11.52 -8.77
C GLU A 132 12.84 -11.98 -8.56
N THR A 133 13.77 -11.03 -8.52
CA THR A 133 15.19 -11.31 -8.31
C THR A 133 15.42 -11.97 -6.95
N LEU A 134 14.80 -11.46 -5.89
CA LEU A 134 14.89 -12.05 -4.55
C LEU A 134 14.26 -13.45 -4.49
N ALA A 135 13.13 -13.66 -5.16
CA ALA A 135 12.44 -14.95 -5.18
C ALA A 135 13.26 -16.05 -5.86
N ARG A 136 14.04 -15.69 -6.89
CA ARG A 136 14.98 -16.62 -7.54
C ARG A 136 16.12 -17.01 -6.60
N THR A 137 16.69 -16.05 -5.86
CA THR A 137 17.78 -16.28 -4.90
C THR A 137 17.32 -17.10 -3.68
N SER A 138 16.06 -16.95 -3.25
CA SER A 138 15.53 -17.73 -2.12
C SER A 138 15.33 -19.21 -2.45
N ASN A 139 14.91 -19.53 -3.68
CA ASN A 139 14.68 -20.91 -4.12
C ASN A 139 15.97 -21.70 -4.36
N THR A 140 17.10 -21.03 -4.63
CA THR A 140 18.40 -21.70 -4.82
C THR A 140 19.09 -22.08 -3.51
N ARG A 141 18.56 -21.68 -2.34
CA ARG A 141 19.20 -21.88 -1.03
C ARG A 141 18.47 -22.82 -0.07
N VAL A 142 17.57 -23.68 -0.58
CA VAL A 142 17.06 -24.82 0.21
C VAL A 142 17.90 -26.07 -0.11
N PRO A 143 18.97 -26.38 0.64
CA PRO A 143 19.42 -27.76 0.72
C PRO A 143 18.33 -28.53 1.46
N LEU A 144 17.77 -29.54 0.78
CA LEU A 144 17.04 -30.63 1.40
C LEU A 144 18.01 -31.33 2.36
N ASN A 145 18.03 -30.91 3.62
CA ASN A 145 18.64 -31.72 4.66
C ASN A 145 17.56 -32.67 5.18
N HIS A 146 17.76 -33.95 4.83
CA HIS A 146 17.13 -35.12 5.44
C HIS A 146 17.40 -35.20 6.95
#